data_AF-X0YDI6-F1
#
_entry.id   AF-X0YDI6-F1
#
_cell.length_a   1.000
_cell.length_b   1.000
_cell.length_c   1.000
_cell.angle_alpha   90.00
_cell.angle_beta   90.00
_cell.angle_gamma   90.00
#
_symmetry.space_group_name_H-M   'P 1'
#
loop_
_entity.id
_entity.type
_entity.pdbx_description
1 polymer ?
#
loop_
_entity_poly.entity_id
_entity_poly.type
_entity_poly.pdbx_seq_one_letter_code
_entity_poly.pdbx_strand_id
1 'polypeptide(L)'
;RIREIGVLMAIGMSRGRLATAIVGESLIVTGVGVVIGYAVAIAVVLAFRDGIDLSRVSSGLEAFGVGQRIVPVLRTDDFLIPTLVATATAAAASAWPVYRATRLRPAEAVRHT
;
A
#
# COMPACT_ATOMS: atom_id res chain seq x y z
N ARG A 1 -10.47 15.73 9.68
CA ARG A 1 -11.32 14.51 9.57
C ARG A 1 -12.47 14.41 10.58
N ILE A 2 -12.30 14.55 11.91
CA ILE A 2 -13.45 14.38 12.85
C ILE A 2 -14.60 15.35 12.54
N ARG A 3 -14.30 16.63 12.26
CA ARG A 3 -15.29 17.63 11.86
C ARG A 3 -15.97 17.33 10.52
N GLU A 4 -15.24 16.90 9.49
CA GLU A 4 -15.82 16.48 8.20
C GLU A 4 -16.79 15.31 8.35
N ILE A 5 -16.38 14.29 9.11
CA ILE A 5 -17.22 13.13 9.43
C ILE A 5 -18.48 13.58 10.17
N GLY A 6 -18.34 14.49 11.15
CA GLY A 6 -19.44 15.10 11.87
C GLY A 6 -20.42 15.85 10.96
N VAL A 7 -19.90 16.66 10.03
CA VAL A 7 -20.70 17.40 9.04
C VAL A 7 -21.44 16.45 8.10
N LEU A 8 -20.76 15.44 7.54
CA LEU A 8 -21.38 14.45 6.67
C LEU A 8 -22.53 13.70 7.37
N MET A 9 -22.34 13.30 8.63
CA MET A 9 -23.41 12.69 9.42
C MET A 9 -24.54 13.67 9.77
N ALA A 10 -24.22 14.94 10.03
CA ALA A 10 -25.21 15.98 10.34
C ALA A 10 -26.12 16.30 9.13
N ILE A 11 -25.62 16.18 7.90
CA ILE A 11 -26.42 16.34 6.67
C ILE A 11 -27.15 15.05 6.25
N GLY A 12 -27.16 14.01 7.10
CA GLY A 12 -27.94 12.79 6.89
C GLY A 12 -27.19 11.60 6.29
N MET A 13 -25.85 11.63 6.20
CA MET A 13 -25.09 10.46 5.76
C MET A 13 -25.20 9.33 6.79
N SER A 14 -25.71 8.16 6.37
CA SER A 14 -25.75 6.97 7.22
C SER A 14 -24.34 6.46 7.55
N ARG A 15 -24.20 5.82 8.72
CA ARG A 15 -22.93 5.22 9.18
C ARG A 15 -22.36 4.19 8.19
N GLY A 16 -23.23 3.43 7.51
CA GLY A 16 -22.82 2.45 6.50
C GLY A 16 -22.25 3.10 5.23
N ARG A 17 -22.85 4.20 4.77
CA ARG A 17 -22.30 4.98 3.64
C ARG A 17 -20.95 5.62 4.00
N LEU A 18 -20.81 6.10 5.23
CA LEU A 18 -19.53 6.65 5.70
C LEU A 18 -18.44 5.58 5.78
N ALA A 19 -18.76 4.40 6.31
CA ALA A 19 -17.83 3.28 6.38
C ALA A 19 -17.35 2.83 4.99
N THR A 20 -18.27 2.68 4.05
CA THR A 20 -17.95 2.33 2.66
C THR A 20 -17.11 3.39 1.97
N ALA A 21 -17.34 4.68 2.23
CA ALA A 21 -16.50 5.76 1.71
C ALA A 21 -15.06 5.68 2.24
N ILE A 22 -14.87 5.46 3.55
CA ILE A 22 -13.53 5.35 4.16
C ILE A 22 -12.76 4.15 3.62
N VAL A 23 -13.42 2.99 3.52
CA VAL A 23 -12.81 1.77 2.95
C VAL A 23 -12.49 1.99 1.48
N GLY A 24 -13.42 2.58 0.71
CA GLY A 24 -13.22 2.88 -0.71
C GLY A 24 -12.04 3.80 -0.96
N GLU A 25 -11.92 4.89 -0.20
CA GLU A 25 -10.76 5.79 -0.25
C GLU A 25 -9.46 5.03 0.01
N SER A 26 -9.44 4.19 1.05
CA SER A 26 -8.26 3.39 1.40
C SER A 26 -7.88 2.42 0.28
N LEU A 27 -8.86 1.73 -0.31
CA LEU A 27 -8.62 0.78 -1.40
C LEU A 27 -8.13 1.49 -2.68
N ILE A 28 -8.68 2.67 -3.00
CA ILE A 28 -8.22 3.46 -4.15
C ILE A 28 -6.77 3.89 -3.95
N VAL A 29 -6.44 4.44 -2.79
CA VAL A 29 -5.07 4.87 -2.47
C VAL A 29 -4.10 3.69 -2.53
N THR A 30 -4.48 2.54 -1.96
CA THR A 30 -3.68 1.31 -2.05
C THR A 30 -3.51 0.83 -3.48
N GLY A 31 -4.59 0.79 -4.27
CA GLY A 31 -4.52 0.37 -5.67
C GLY A 31 -3.59 1.26 -6.50
N VAL A 32 -3.69 2.58 -6.35
CA VAL A 32 -2.79 3.53 -7.02
C VAL A 32 -1.34 3.32 -6.56
N GLY A 33 -1.12 3.14 -5.26
CA GLY A 33 0.21 2.86 -4.70
C GLY A 33 0.84 1.57 -5.25
N VAL A 34 0.04 0.50 -5.38
CA VAL A 34 0.48 -0.78 -5.96
C VAL A 34 0.88 -0.61 -7.43
N VAL A 35 0.05 0.06 -8.23
CA VAL A 35 0.33 0.31 -9.65
C VAL A 35 1.63 1.11 -9.82
N ILE A 36 1.80 2.19 -9.06
CA ILE A 36 3.02 3.00 -9.11
C ILE A 36 4.23 2.19 -8.64
N GLY A 37 4.10 1.43 -7.54
CA GLY A 37 5.16 0.59 -7.02
C GLY A 37 5.65 -0.44 -8.03
N TYR A 38 4.74 -1.09 -8.77
CA TYR A 38 5.12 -2.02 -9.82
C TYR A 38 5.71 -1.35 -11.06
N ALA A 39 5.22 -0.18 -11.45
CA ALA A 39 5.86 0.58 -12.52
C ALA A 39 7.33 0.90 -12.17
N VAL A 40 7.60 1.31 -10.93
CA VAL A 40 8.95 1.54 -10.42
C VAL A 40 9.76 0.25 -10.38
N ALA A 41 9.20 -0.85 -9.86
CA ALA A 41 9.89 -2.14 -9.79
C ALA A 41 10.32 -2.64 -11.17
N ILE A 42 9.42 -2.56 -12.16
CA ILE A 42 9.72 -2.93 -13.56
C ILE A 42 10.79 -2.01 -14.14
N ALA A 43 10.70 -0.69 -13.93
CA ALA A 43 11.70 0.25 -14.42
C ALA A 43 13.09 -0.05 -13.84
N VAL A 44 13.18 -0.39 -12.55
CA VAL A 44 14.43 -0.80 -11.91
C VAL A 44 14.96 -2.09 -12.53
N VAL A 45 14.13 -3.13 -12.69
CA VAL A 45 14.57 -4.39 -13.29
C VAL A 45 15.06 -4.19 -14.72
N LEU A 46 14.38 -3.35 -15.52
CA LEU A 46 14.81 -3.01 -16.87
C LEU A 46 16.14 -2.24 -16.88
N ALA A 47 16.36 -1.34 -15.94
CA ALA A 47 17.63 -0.61 -15.80
C ALA A 47 18.81 -1.53 -15.48
N PHE A 48 18.56 -2.63 -14.74
CA PHE A 48 19.57 -3.63 -14.37
C PHE A 48 19.47 -4.93 -15.20
N ARG A 49 18.82 -4.89 -16.36
CA ARG A 49 18.64 -6.06 -17.24
C ARG A 49 19.96 -6.70 -17.68
N ASP A 50 20.99 -5.86 -17.84
CA ASP A 50 22.33 -6.29 -18.23
C ASP A 50 23.14 -6.83 -17.03
N GLY A 51 22.47 -7.09 -15.90
CA GLY A 51 23.04 -7.67 -14.70
C GLY A 51 23.86 -6.69 -13.88
N ILE A 52 23.87 -6.93 -12.57
CA ILE A 52 24.72 -6.20 -11.64
C ILE A 52 26.08 -6.88 -11.66
N ASP A 53 27.11 -6.15 -12.09
CA ASP A 53 28.49 -6.64 -12.10
C ASP A 53 29.06 -6.65 -10.67
N LEU A 54 29.28 -7.86 -10.14
CA LEU A 54 29.85 -8.08 -8.82
C LEU A 54 31.37 -8.32 -8.87
N SER A 55 32.03 -7.97 -9.98
CA SER A 55 33.47 -8.11 -10.17
C SER A 55 34.31 -7.52 -9.02
N ARG A 56 33.82 -6.49 -8.31
CA ARG A 56 34.46 -5.91 -7.11
C ARG A 56 34.41 -6.78 -5.84
N VAL A 57 33.50 -7.75 -5.75
CA VAL A 57 33.29 -8.66 -4.60
C VAL A 57 33.59 -10.13 -4.97
N SER A 58 33.99 -10.36 -6.23
CA SER A 58 34.23 -11.66 -6.86
C SER A 58 35.16 -12.59 -6.07
N SER A 59 36.23 -12.06 -5.47
CA SER A 59 37.22 -12.86 -4.73
C SER A 59 36.65 -13.57 -3.49
N GLY A 60 35.58 -13.03 -2.88
CA GLY A 60 34.87 -13.69 -1.79
C GLY A 60 33.73 -14.61 -2.25
N LEU A 61 33.18 -14.36 -3.45
CA LEU A 61 32.01 -15.07 -4.00
C LEU A 61 32.39 -16.34 -4.78
N GLU A 62 33.59 -16.37 -5.39
CA GLU A 62 34.13 -17.56 -6.04
C GLU A 62 34.29 -18.74 -5.06
N ALA A 63 34.60 -18.47 -3.79
CA ALA A 63 34.66 -19.47 -2.72
C ALA A 63 33.29 -20.14 -2.44
N PHE A 64 32.19 -19.50 -2.84
CA PHE A 64 30.81 -20.02 -2.71
C PHE A 64 30.23 -20.55 -4.03
N GLY A 65 31.01 -20.57 -5.12
CA GLY A 65 30.55 -21.06 -6.43
C GLY A 65 29.44 -20.20 -7.08
N VAL A 66 29.28 -18.95 -6.64
CA VAL A 66 28.25 -18.03 -7.16
C VAL A 66 28.81 -17.27 -8.36
N GLY A 67 28.14 -17.36 -9.51
CA GLY A 67 28.55 -16.68 -10.73
C GLY A 67 28.62 -15.15 -10.59
N GLN A 68 29.55 -14.52 -11.31
CA GLN A 68 29.91 -13.10 -11.18
C GLN A 68 28.81 -12.09 -11.58
N ARG A 69 27.62 -12.55 -12.04
CA ARG A 69 26.53 -11.70 -12.54
C ARG A 69 25.18 -12.10 -11.94
N ILE A 70 24.53 -11.17 -11.24
CA ILE A 70 23.16 -11.33 -10.76
C ILE A 70 22.23 -10.55 -11.69
N VAL A 71 21.28 -11.26 -12.30
CA VAL A 71 20.24 -10.66 -13.16
C VAL A 71 18.91 -10.72 -12.42
N PRO A 72 18.24 -9.58 -12.19
CA PRO A 72 16.92 -9.57 -11.58
C PRO A 72 15.89 -10.19 -12.54
N VAL A 73 15.07 -11.10 -12.02
CA VAL A 73 13.98 -11.77 -12.76
C VAL A 73 12.68 -11.50 -12.02
N LEU A 74 11.66 -11.07 -12.76
CA LEU A 74 10.32 -10.85 -12.24
C LEU A 74 9.48 -12.11 -12.45
N ARG A 75 9.00 -12.70 -11.37
CA ARG A 75 8.04 -13.81 -11.38
C ARG A 75 6.66 -13.31 -10.99
N THR A 76 5.63 -14.05 -11.35
CA THR A 76 4.24 -13.69 -11.01
C THR A 76 4.03 -13.55 -9.49
N ASP A 77 4.73 -14.36 -8.69
CA ASP A 77 4.65 -14.32 -7.23
C ASP A 77 5.17 -13.00 -6.63
N ASP A 78 6.12 -12.35 -7.31
CA ASP A 78 6.68 -11.04 -6.91
C ASP A 78 5.65 -9.91 -7.05
N PHE A 79 4.54 -10.14 -7.77
CA PHE A 79 3.40 -9.24 -7.87
C PHE A 79 2.23 -9.70 -7.01
N LEU A 80 1.96 -11.00 -6.95
CA LEU A 80 0.78 -11.49 -6.23
C LEU A 80 0.91 -11.26 -4.72
N ILE A 81 2.05 -11.62 -4.13
CA ILE A 81 2.25 -11.54 -2.69
C ILE A 81 2.18 -10.08 -2.19
N PRO A 82 2.91 -9.10 -2.78
CA PRO A 82 2.85 -7.74 -2.28
C PRO A 82 1.47 -7.09 -2.48
N THR A 83 0.75 -7.42 -3.57
CA THR A 83 -0.63 -6.92 -3.77
C THR A 83 -1.56 -7.41 -2.66
N LEU A 84 -1.49 -8.71 -2.32
CA LEU A 84 -2.30 -9.29 -1.26
C LEU A 84 -1.96 -8.68 0.10
N VAL A 85 -0.68 -8.57 0.42
CA VAL A 85 -0.22 -7.98 1.69
C VAL A 85 -0.63 -6.50 1.79
N ALA A 86 -0.45 -5.71 0.72
CA ALA A 86 -0.84 -4.31 0.70
C ALA A 86 -2.36 -4.13 0.89
N THR A 87 -3.16 -4.92 0.18
CA THR A 87 -4.63 -4.88 0.29
C THR A 87 -5.10 -5.31 1.67
N ALA A 88 -4.54 -6.40 2.22
CA ALA A 88 -4.87 -6.87 3.56
C ALA A 88 -4.50 -5.83 4.64
N THR A 89 -3.34 -5.19 4.50
CA THR A 89 -2.89 -4.12 5.39
C THR A 89 -3.81 -2.91 5.30
N ALA A 90 -4.24 -2.51 4.11
CA ALA A 90 -5.17 -1.41 3.91
C ALA A 90 -6.54 -1.69 4.53
N ALA A 91 -7.05 -2.93 4.37
CA ALA A 91 -8.28 -3.37 5.02
C ALA A 91 -8.16 -3.34 6.56
N ALA A 92 -7.05 -3.86 7.11
CA ALA A 92 -6.80 -3.82 8.55
C ALA A 92 -6.65 -2.38 9.08
N ALA A 93 -5.90 -1.53 8.37
CA ALA A 93 -5.67 -0.14 8.75
C ALA A 93 -6.95 0.70 8.69
N SER A 94 -7.85 0.41 7.75
CA SER A 94 -9.15 1.09 7.61
C SER A 94 -10.20 0.63 8.63
N ALA A 95 -10.03 -0.54 9.26
CA ALA A 95 -10.95 -1.04 10.28
C ALA A 95 -11.04 -0.10 11.51
N TRP A 96 -9.91 0.43 11.98
CA TRP A 96 -9.86 1.37 13.11
C TRP A 96 -10.61 2.69 12.86
N PRO A 97 -10.37 3.44 11.77
CA PRO A 97 -11.09 4.66 11.48
C PRO A 97 -12.58 4.41 11.21
N VAL A 98 -12.96 3.28 10.58
CA VAL A 98 -14.37 2.90 10.43
C VAL A 98 -15.03 2.69 11.79
N TYR A 99 -14.40 1.93 12.68
CA TYR A 99 -14.90 1.72 14.04
C TYR A 99 -15.09 3.06 14.77
N ARG A 100 -14.10 3.94 14.74
CA ARG A 100 -14.22 5.28 15.35
C ARG A 100 -15.29 6.14 14.71
N ALA A 101 -15.42 6.12 13.38
CA ALA A 101 -16.42 6.87 12.63
C ALA A 101 -17.86 6.48 13.00
N THR A 102 -18.13 5.19 13.16
CA THR A 102 -19.47 4.71 13.51
C THR A 102 -19.91 5.05 14.94
N ARG A 103 -18.98 5.34 15.85
CA ARG A 103 -19.28 5.70 17.25
C ARG A 103 -19.29 7.22 17.52
N LEU A 104 -18.98 8.04 16.51
CA LEU A 104 -18.99 9.50 16.65
C LEU A 104 -20.41 10.05 16.79
N ARG A 105 -20.61 10.94 17.76
CA ARG A 105 -21.84 11.72 17.93
C ARG A 105 -21.73 13.00 17.09
N PRO A 106 -22.61 13.22 16.11
CA PRO A 106 -22.51 14.38 15.20
C PRO A 106 -22.45 15.72 15.93
N ALA A 107 -23.24 15.88 17.01
CA ALA A 107 -23.30 17.09 17.81
C ALA A 107 -21.97 17.44 18.52
N GLU A 108 -21.22 16.42 18.95
CA GLU A 108 -19.91 16.60 19.59
C GLU A 108 -18.81 16.85 18.53
N ALA A 109 -18.92 16.21 17.36
CA ALA A 109 -17.93 16.29 16.30
C ALA A 109 -17.82 17.67 15.63
N VAL A 110 -18.93 18.43 15.57
CA VAL A 110 -18.96 19.80 14.99
C VAL A 110 -18.37 20.84 15.95
N ARG A 111 -18.30 20.55 17.26
CA ARG A 111 -17.78 21.43 18.31
C ARG A 111 -16.27 21.32 18.54
N HIS A 112 -15.60 20.32 17.97
CA HIS A 112 -14.15 20.19 18.08
C HIS A 112 -13.45 21.18 17.15
N THR A 113 -12.69 22.11 17.74
CA THR A 113 -11.80 23.09 17.07
C THR A 113 -10.45 22.48 16.72
#